data_AF-A0A3P8WZM6-F1
#
_entry.id   AF-A0A3P8WZM6-F1
#
_cell.length_a   1.000
_cell.length_b   1.000
_cell.length_c   1.000
_cell.angle_alpha   90.00
_cell.angle_beta   90.00
_cell.angle_gamma   90.00
#
_symmetry.space_group_name_H-M   'P 1'
#
loop_
_entity.id
_entity.type
_entity.pdbx_description
1 polymer ?
#
loop_
_entity_poly.entity_id
_entity_poly.type
_entity_poly.pdbx_seq_one_letter_code
_entity_poly.pdbx_strand_id
1 'polypeptide(L)'
;METFTWVRLLIKGLTKQTSTIGQCISATVIENGMPILWGHTGTQLTDLPIENGVVNPDPWHFLHRLTLYRLMIAATDPYMGTMGPNPTDSPMWGLPLELAWMLTSGRLADPTAETTCGHQTGDTMCISTKSFWGCANYFVSAMPFLSAAQQGLMGPEIQVQLQIPVGVQDYCTTYADCSASFPDAMSKWDAFFKDLVTPADPTLPENERKDAVLGLFWAAQSSSIRSSSGCNARRNLFSSTELSFSNSWLNSAEYVAAARFQSNLENSVRFITPLPSRILLEGDVAPNIPDLSETENHILQIFNWMQSIDSLLAGRLVPTWQNAMCSVRTREEGRKMLENLLLDSTYATSSFLSIVTGMALSC
;
A
#
# COMPACT_ATOMS: atom_id res chain seq x y z
N MET A 1 32.10 -35.50 -57.46
CA MET A 1 30.79 -36.09 -57.81
C MET A 1 30.13 -36.45 -56.50
N GLU A 2 29.46 -35.49 -55.85
CA GLU A 2 28.02 -35.20 -56.05
C GLU A 2 27.16 -36.40 -55.59
N THR A 3 26.09 -36.31 -54.79
CA THR A 3 25.33 -35.24 -54.12
C THR A 3 24.13 -35.93 -53.42
N PHE A 4 23.40 -35.19 -52.56
CA PHE A 4 22.01 -35.41 -52.09
C PHE A 4 21.76 -36.49 -50.99
N THR A 5 20.86 -36.41 -49.99
CA THR A 5 20.00 -35.39 -49.33
C THR A 5 19.03 -36.16 -48.40
N TRP A 6 19.06 -35.92 -47.06
CA TRP A 6 17.96 -35.94 -46.04
C TRP A 6 17.14 -37.26 -45.77
N VAL A 7 16.48 -37.59 -44.63
CA VAL A 7 15.90 -36.86 -43.47
C VAL A 7 15.53 -37.85 -42.28
N ARG A 8 15.63 -37.38 -41.01
CA ARG A 8 14.81 -37.62 -39.76
C ARG A 8 14.87 -38.89 -38.84
N LEU A 9 15.07 -38.56 -37.53
CA LEU A 9 14.35 -38.98 -36.28
C LEU A 9 14.54 -40.43 -35.77
N LEU A 10 14.70 -40.78 -34.48
CA LEU A 10 14.50 -40.18 -33.16
C LEU A 10 15.29 -41.01 -32.12
N ILE A 11 16.05 -40.36 -31.23
CA ILE A 11 16.66 -40.99 -30.04
C ILE A 11 15.83 -40.57 -28.81
N LYS A 12 15.22 -41.55 -28.15
CA LYS A 12 14.66 -41.52 -26.78
C LYS A 12 15.22 -42.77 -26.07
N GLY A 13 15.64 -42.79 -24.81
CA GLY A 13 15.71 -41.80 -23.77
C GLY A 13 16.38 -42.44 -22.55
N LEU A 14 17.10 -41.64 -21.77
CA LEU A 14 17.46 -41.94 -20.38
C LEU A 14 17.42 -40.59 -19.66
N THR A 15 16.41 -40.46 -18.81
CA THR A 15 15.98 -39.29 -18.08
C THR A 15 17.01 -38.87 -17.05
N LYS A 16 17.57 -37.66 -17.20
CA LYS A 16 18.16 -36.90 -16.09
C LYS A 16 17.02 -36.34 -15.25
N GLN A 17 17.09 -36.58 -13.96
CA GLN A 17 16.28 -35.93 -12.94
C GLN A 17 16.69 -34.45 -12.90
N THR A 18 15.92 -33.60 -13.58
CA THR A 18 16.06 -32.14 -13.49
C THR A 18 15.33 -31.68 -12.24
N SER A 19 16.09 -31.14 -11.28
CA SER A 19 15.53 -30.28 -10.24
C SER A 19 14.79 -29.13 -10.92
N THR A 20 13.49 -29.03 -10.68
CA THR A 20 12.70 -27.87 -11.07
C THR A 20 13.24 -26.68 -10.29
N ILE A 21 13.94 -25.78 -10.98
CA ILE A 21 14.21 -24.43 -10.49
C ILE A 21 12.83 -23.82 -10.25
N GLY A 22 12.53 -23.47 -9.00
CA GLY A 22 11.32 -22.77 -8.63
C GLY A 22 11.21 -21.51 -9.49
N GLN A 23 10.12 -21.41 -10.24
CA GLN A 23 9.82 -20.22 -11.02
C GLN A 23 9.56 -19.09 -10.02
N CYS A 24 10.40 -18.05 -10.00
CA CYS A 24 10.17 -16.87 -9.17
C CYS A 24 8.87 -16.20 -9.66
N ILE A 25 7.78 -16.34 -8.88
CA ILE A 25 6.51 -15.69 -9.18
C ILE A 25 6.40 -14.50 -8.24
N SER A 26 6.56 -13.29 -8.77
CA SER A 26 6.29 -12.06 -8.02
C SER A 26 4.82 -12.02 -7.57
N ALA A 27 4.52 -11.29 -6.49
CA ALA A 27 3.16 -11.19 -5.97
C ALA A 27 2.24 -10.61 -7.06
N THR A 28 1.20 -11.36 -7.42
CA THR A 28 0.20 -10.91 -8.39
C THR A 28 -0.76 -9.96 -7.69
N VAL A 29 -0.56 -8.65 -7.86
CA VAL A 29 -1.39 -7.63 -7.20
C VAL A 29 -2.55 -7.13 -8.06
N ILE A 30 -2.54 -7.47 -9.35
CA ILE A 30 -3.57 -7.12 -10.32
C ILE A 30 -4.13 -8.34 -11.06
N GLU A 31 -5.42 -8.28 -11.37
CA GLU A 31 -6.15 -9.20 -12.23
C GLU A 31 -7.04 -8.38 -13.17
N ASN A 32 -6.93 -8.59 -14.49
CA ASN A 32 -7.68 -7.84 -15.49
C ASN A 32 -7.57 -6.30 -15.37
N GLY A 33 -6.37 -5.82 -15.00
CA GLY A 33 -6.08 -4.39 -14.84
C GLY A 33 -6.58 -3.76 -13.54
N MET A 34 -7.20 -4.53 -12.64
CA MET A 34 -7.71 -4.07 -11.34
C MET A 34 -7.00 -4.80 -10.20
N PRO A 35 -7.08 -4.35 -8.94
CA PRO A 35 -6.60 -5.15 -7.81
C PRO A 35 -7.16 -6.57 -7.84
N ILE A 36 -6.40 -7.58 -7.40
CA ILE A 36 -6.91 -8.95 -7.38
C ILE A 36 -8.25 -9.05 -6.65
N LEU A 37 -9.13 -9.94 -7.13
CA LEU A 37 -10.45 -10.16 -6.57
C LEU A 37 -11.38 -8.91 -6.61
N TRP A 38 -11.02 -7.84 -7.32
CA TRP A 38 -11.85 -6.62 -7.40
C TRP A 38 -13.28 -6.91 -7.86
N GLY A 39 -13.45 -7.81 -8.84
CA GLY A 39 -14.78 -8.22 -9.33
C GLY A 39 -15.66 -8.93 -8.29
N HIS A 40 -15.09 -9.42 -7.19
CA HIS A 40 -15.80 -10.12 -6.11
C HIS A 40 -16.20 -9.20 -4.95
N THR A 41 -15.87 -7.91 -5.02
CA THR A 41 -16.23 -6.93 -3.99
C THR A 41 -17.62 -6.35 -4.20
N GLY A 42 -18.22 -5.84 -3.12
CA GLY A 42 -19.48 -5.10 -3.19
C GLY A 42 -19.33 -3.80 -3.98
N THR A 43 -20.36 -3.43 -4.73
CA THR A 43 -20.41 -2.20 -5.54
C THR A 43 -21.28 -1.12 -4.91
N GLN A 44 -22.10 -1.50 -3.93
CA GLN A 44 -22.99 -0.64 -3.17
C GLN A 44 -22.99 -1.04 -1.69
N LEU A 45 -23.39 -0.14 -0.79
CA LEU A 45 -23.41 -0.40 0.66
C LEU A 45 -24.29 -1.58 1.06
N THR A 46 -25.37 -1.84 0.32
CA THR A 46 -26.28 -2.96 0.58
C THR A 46 -25.70 -4.33 0.21
N ASP A 47 -24.51 -4.36 -0.41
CA ASP A 47 -23.74 -5.59 -0.61
C ASP A 47 -22.94 -5.98 0.64
N LEU A 48 -22.78 -5.06 1.60
CA LEU A 48 -22.19 -5.35 2.91
C LEU A 48 -23.28 -5.85 3.88
N PRO A 49 -22.91 -6.61 4.93
CA PRO A 49 -23.86 -7.04 5.94
C PRO A 49 -24.56 -5.83 6.58
N ILE A 50 -25.87 -5.92 6.80
CA ILE A 50 -26.67 -4.91 7.50
C ILE A 50 -27.38 -5.58 8.67
N GLU A 51 -27.22 -5.01 9.85
CA GLU A 51 -27.88 -5.49 11.08
C GLU A 51 -28.63 -4.32 11.73
N ASN A 52 -29.94 -4.48 11.95
CA ASN A 52 -30.80 -3.43 12.53
C ASN A 52 -30.70 -2.06 11.82
N GLY A 53 -30.49 -2.06 10.50
CA GLY A 53 -30.35 -0.84 9.69
C GLY A 53 -28.95 -0.21 9.72
N VAL A 54 -27.99 -0.82 10.42
CA VAL A 54 -26.59 -0.38 10.48
C VAL A 54 -25.75 -1.22 9.53
N VAL A 55 -24.94 -0.57 8.69
CA VAL A 55 -23.97 -1.25 7.83
C VAL A 55 -22.85 -1.81 8.71
N ASN A 56 -22.69 -3.13 8.69
CA ASN A 56 -21.88 -3.89 9.63
C ASN A 56 -20.84 -4.78 8.91
N PRO A 57 -19.87 -4.18 8.19
CA PRO A 57 -18.85 -4.94 7.47
C PRO A 57 -17.87 -5.58 8.45
N ASP A 58 -17.22 -6.66 8.01
CA ASP A 58 -16.17 -7.35 8.76
C ASP A 58 -14.77 -6.96 8.25
N PRO A 59 -14.03 -6.06 8.92
CA PRO A 59 -12.68 -5.72 8.50
C PRO A 59 -11.69 -6.88 8.58
N TRP A 60 -11.99 -7.98 9.27
CA TRP A 60 -11.14 -9.17 9.33
C TRP A 60 -11.37 -10.14 8.18
N HIS A 61 -12.26 -9.80 7.24
CA HIS A 61 -12.42 -10.51 5.97
C HIS A 61 -11.93 -9.66 4.79
N PHE A 62 -11.02 -10.21 3.98
CA PHE A 62 -10.34 -9.49 2.90
C PHE A 62 -11.32 -8.80 1.93
N LEU A 63 -12.36 -9.51 1.47
CA LEU A 63 -13.32 -8.93 0.52
C LEU A 63 -14.14 -7.78 1.11
N HIS A 64 -14.46 -7.83 2.41
CA HIS A 64 -15.16 -6.73 3.07
C HIS A 64 -14.23 -5.52 3.18
N ARG A 65 -12.98 -5.73 3.60
CA ARG A 65 -11.99 -4.65 3.67
C ARG A 65 -11.69 -4.03 2.31
N LEU A 66 -11.58 -4.85 1.25
CA LEU A 66 -11.41 -4.37 -0.13
C LEU A 66 -12.66 -3.62 -0.63
N THR A 67 -13.86 -4.07 -0.24
CA THR A 67 -15.13 -3.38 -0.53
C THR A 67 -15.16 -1.98 0.07
N LEU A 68 -14.61 -1.77 1.28
CA LEU A 68 -14.50 -0.43 1.87
C LEU A 68 -13.77 0.54 0.93
N TYR A 69 -12.63 0.12 0.36
CA TYR A 69 -11.89 0.92 -0.61
C TYR A 69 -12.68 1.17 -1.89
N ARG A 70 -13.34 0.15 -2.43
CA ARG A 70 -14.17 0.30 -3.64
C ARG A 70 -15.29 1.32 -3.47
N LEU A 71 -16.00 1.25 -2.36
CA LEU A 71 -17.09 2.18 -2.07
C LEU A 71 -16.56 3.61 -1.88
N MET A 72 -15.42 3.78 -1.20
CA MET A 72 -14.81 5.11 -1.08
C MET A 72 -14.33 5.68 -2.41
N ILE A 73 -13.69 4.87 -3.25
CA ILE A 73 -13.27 5.29 -4.59
C ILE A 73 -14.49 5.74 -5.40
N ALA A 74 -15.55 4.93 -5.42
CA ALA A 74 -16.79 5.28 -6.13
C ALA A 74 -17.46 6.55 -5.56
N ALA A 75 -17.48 6.71 -4.23
CA ALA A 75 -18.08 7.87 -3.57
C ALA A 75 -17.30 9.17 -3.82
N THR A 76 -15.99 9.08 -4.06
CA THR A 76 -15.13 10.24 -4.30
C THR A 76 -14.89 10.56 -5.77
N ASP A 77 -15.12 9.61 -6.68
CA ASP A 77 -14.91 9.74 -8.13
C ASP A 77 -15.49 11.04 -8.74
N PRO A 78 -16.73 11.48 -8.40
CA PRO A 78 -17.28 12.73 -8.94
C PRO A 78 -16.51 14.00 -8.59
N TYR A 79 -15.65 13.94 -7.55
CA TYR A 79 -14.90 15.05 -7.00
C TYR A 79 -13.41 15.01 -7.37
N MET A 80 -12.96 13.98 -8.10
CA MET A 80 -11.54 13.71 -8.36
C MET A 80 -11.00 14.26 -9.68
N GLY A 81 -11.75 15.14 -10.36
CA GLY A 81 -11.35 15.67 -11.67
C GLY A 81 -9.99 16.40 -11.69
N THR A 82 -9.52 16.92 -10.55
CA THR A 82 -8.18 17.54 -10.41
C THR A 82 -7.03 16.52 -10.42
N MET A 83 -7.31 15.23 -10.22
CA MET A 83 -6.32 14.17 -10.25
C MET A 83 -5.99 13.72 -11.67
N GLY A 84 -7.00 13.76 -12.54
CA GLY A 84 -6.94 13.40 -13.95
C GLY A 84 -8.32 13.00 -14.49
N PRO A 85 -8.44 12.76 -15.80
CA PRO A 85 -9.72 12.46 -16.45
C PRO A 85 -10.20 11.02 -16.28
N ASN A 86 -9.35 10.11 -15.79
CA ASN A 86 -9.66 8.69 -15.72
C ASN A 86 -10.21 8.29 -14.34
N PRO A 87 -11.13 7.32 -14.26
CA PRO A 87 -11.62 6.76 -12.98
C PRO A 87 -10.49 6.18 -12.10
N THR A 88 -9.35 5.90 -12.72
CA THR A 88 -8.18 5.29 -12.10
C THR A 88 -7.19 6.31 -11.54
N ASP A 89 -7.47 7.62 -11.68
CA ASP A 89 -6.55 8.71 -11.31
C ASP A 89 -6.60 9.10 -9.83
N SER A 90 -7.63 8.68 -9.10
CA SER A 90 -7.75 8.95 -7.65
C SER A 90 -6.54 8.41 -6.87
N PRO A 91 -5.97 9.15 -5.90
CA PRO A 91 -4.89 8.65 -5.04
C PRO A 91 -5.34 7.52 -4.11
N MET A 92 -6.65 7.24 -4.02
CA MET A 92 -7.17 6.16 -3.19
C MET A 92 -6.85 4.76 -3.75
N TRP A 93 -6.44 4.64 -5.02
CA TRP A 93 -6.13 3.35 -5.66
C TRP A 93 -4.90 2.64 -5.10
N GLY A 94 -3.96 3.34 -4.46
CA GLY A 94 -2.83 2.72 -3.79
C GLY A 94 -3.23 1.79 -2.65
N LEU A 95 -4.30 2.11 -1.93
CA LEU A 95 -4.75 1.38 -0.74
C LEU A 95 -5.26 -0.04 -1.03
N PRO A 96 -6.16 -0.26 -2.01
CA PRO A 96 -6.58 -1.61 -2.37
C PRO A 96 -5.45 -2.44 -2.98
N LEU A 97 -4.49 -1.83 -3.69
CA LEU A 97 -3.32 -2.54 -4.21
C LEU A 97 -2.36 -2.97 -3.09
N GLU A 98 -2.16 -2.12 -2.08
CA GLU A 98 -1.35 -2.49 -0.93
C GLU A 98 -1.99 -3.65 -0.16
N LEU A 99 -3.31 -3.61 0.04
CA LEU A 99 -4.06 -4.71 0.64
C LEU A 99 -3.94 -6.02 -0.19
N ALA A 100 -4.03 -5.92 -1.53
CA ALA A 100 -3.82 -7.04 -2.44
C ALA A 100 -2.41 -7.65 -2.33
N TRP A 101 -1.38 -6.81 -2.24
CA TRP A 101 -0.01 -7.27 -1.99
C TRP A 101 0.13 -7.96 -0.64
N MET A 102 -0.48 -7.42 0.42
CA MET A 102 -0.43 -8.05 1.73
C MET A 102 -1.13 -9.42 1.74
N LEU A 103 -2.23 -9.59 1.00
CA LEU A 103 -2.91 -10.88 0.85
C LEU A 103 -2.00 -11.89 0.13
N THR A 104 -1.53 -11.53 -1.06
CA THR A 104 -0.79 -12.45 -1.93
C THR A 104 0.58 -12.83 -1.40
N SER A 105 1.20 -11.96 -0.60
CA SER A 105 2.47 -12.26 0.06
C SER A 105 2.34 -13.00 1.39
N GLY A 106 1.11 -13.32 1.82
CA GLY A 106 0.83 -14.02 3.08
C GLY A 106 0.92 -13.14 4.33
N ARG A 107 1.12 -11.83 4.17
CA ARG A 107 1.28 -10.88 5.28
C ARG A 107 0.01 -10.70 6.11
N LEU A 108 -1.18 -10.98 5.56
CA LEU A 108 -2.45 -10.94 6.30
C LEU A 108 -2.74 -12.19 7.13
N ALA A 109 -2.04 -13.31 6.88
CA ALA A 109 -2.29 -14.59 7.54
C ALA A 109 -1.79 -14.59 9.00
N ASP A 110 -2.18 -15.63 9.76
CA ASP A 110 -1.68 -15.83 11.13
C ASP A 110 -0.19 -16.22 11.12
N PRO A 111 0.71 -15.37 11.67
CA PRO A 111 2.15 -15.66 11.66
C PRO A 111 2.56 -16.72 12.70
N THR A 112 1.66 -17.14 13.61
CA THR A 112 1.98 -18.03 14.75
C THR A 112 1.71 -19.51 14.50
N ALA A 113 1.01 -19.84 13.40
CA ALA A 113 0.47 -21.16 13.11
C ALA A 113 -0.50 -21.70 14.19
N GLU A 114 -0.96 -20.88 15.15
CA GLU A 114 -1.98 -21.29 16.13
C GLU A 114 -3.37 -21.41 15.49
N THR A 115 -3.62 -20.69 14.40
CA THR A 115 -4.84 -20.79 13.58
C THR A 115 -4.51 -20.98 12.11
N THR A 116 -5.50 -21.39 11.32
CA THR A 116 -5.40 -21.52 9.86
C THR A 116 -5.89 -20.27 9.12
N CYS A 117 -6.12 -19.15 9.81
CA CYS A 117 -6.57 -17.89 9.21
C CYS A 117 -5.56 -17.36 8.17
N GLY A 118 -6.03 -17.12 6.95
CA GLY A 118 -5.23 -16.65 5.82
C GLY A 118 -4.34 -17.73 5.19
N HIS A 119 -4.35 -18.96 5.72
CA HIS A 119 -3.58 -20.09 5.19
C HIS A 119 -4.42 -20.94 4.25
N GLN A 120 -3.76 -21.66 3.34
CA GLN A 120 -4.44 -22.56 2.37
C GLN A 120 -5.27 -23.67 3.03
N THR A 121 -4.95 -24.03 4.28
CA THR A 121 -5.65 -25.05 5.06
C THR A 121 -6.85 -24.51 5.84
N GLY A 122 -7.15 -23.21 5.75
CA GLY A 122 -8.27 -22.55 6.41
C GLY A 122 -8.99 -21.59 5.47
N ASP A 123 -9.52 -20.52 6.04
CA ASP A 123 -10.10 -19.42 5.26
C ASP A 123 -8.99 -18.51 4.74
N THR A 124 -8.72 -18.57 3.43
CA THR A 124 -7.69 -17.76 2.77
C THR A 124 -8.03 -16.27 2.73
N MET A 125 -9.28 -15.88 2.92
CA MET A 125 -9.71 -14.48 2.97
C MET A 125 -9.71 -13.91 4.39
N CYS A 126 -9.48 -14.75 5.40
CA CYS A 126 -9.34 -14.31 6.78
C CYS A 126 -8.07 -13.47 6.96
N ILE A 127 -8.22 -12.30 7.58
CA ILE A 127 -7.13 -11.43 8.02
C ILE A 127 -6.93 -11.69 9.52
N SER A 128 -5.74 -12.14 9.88
CA SER A 128 -5.45 -12.54 11.26
C SER A 128 -5.37 -11.33 12.20
N THR A 129 -6.00 -11.45 13.36
CA THR A 129 -5.86 -10.50 14.48
C THR A 129 -4.43 -10.42 15.02
N LYS A 130 -3.58 -11.40 14.69
CA LYS A 130 -2.15 -11.44 15.04
C LYS A 130 -1.23 -10.88 13.97
N SER A 131 -1.74 -10.61 12.76
CA SER A 131 -0.95 -10.00 11.70
C SER A 131 -0.64 -8.54 12.04
N PHE A 132 0.65 -8.19 12.08
CA PHE A 132 1.08 -6.80 12.16
C PHE A 132 0.57 -5.98 10.97
N TRP A 133 0.72 -6.53 9.76
CA TRP A 133 0.30 -5.90 8.52
C TRP A 133 -1.22 -5.69 8.45
N GLY A 134 -2.00 -6.71 8.82
CA GLY A 134 -3.45 -6.62 8.93
C GLY A 134 -3.90 -5.61 9.98
N CYS A 135 -3.17 -5.50 11.10
CA CYS A 135 -3.43 -4.49 12.12
C CYS A 135 -3.13 -3.07 11.61
N ALA A 136 -1.96 -2.82 11.01
CA ALA A 136 -1.60 -1.50 10.49
C ALA A 136 -2.54 -1.07 9.36
N ASN A 137 -2.87 -1.99 8.45
CA ASN A 137 -3.78 -1.74 7.34
C ASN A 137 -5.22 -1.43 7.81
N TYR A 138 -5.63 -1.90 8.99
CA TYR A 138 -6.94 -1.55 9.55
C TYR A 138 -7.12 -0.04 9.66
N PHE A 139 -6.11 0.67 10.16
CA PHE A 139 -6.20 2.11 10.40
C PHE A 139 -6.34 2.91 9.09
N VAL A 140 -5.71 2.46 8.00
CA VAL A 140 -5.81 3.10 6.68
C VAL A 140 -7.00 2.62 5.84
N SER A 141 -7.79 1.66 6.33
CA SER A 141 -9.05 1.19 5.71
C SER A 141 -10.28 1.69 6.47
N ALA A 142 -10.36 1.39 7.77
CA ALA A 142 -11.50 1.67 8.63
C ALA A 142 -11.74 3.16 8.85
N MET A 143 -10.70 3.92 9.23
CA MET A 143 -10.83 5.35 9.52
C MET A 143 -11.30 6.18 8.33
N PRO A 144 -10.70 6.08 7.12
CA PRO A 144 -11.21 6.81 5.97
C PRO A 144 -12.64 6.39 5.60
N PHE A 145 -13.00 5.11 5.72
CA PHE A 145 -14.35 4.65 5.41
C PHE A 145 -15.40 5.26 6.36
N LEU A 146 -15.13 5.21 7.67
CA LEU A 146 -15.99 5.78 8.70
C LEU A 146 -16.11 7.31 8.55
N SER A 147 -15.02 7.99 8.23
CA SER A 147 -15.03 9.44 7.95
C SER A 147 -15.85 9.76 6.69
N ALA A 148 -15.65 9.04 5.58
CA ALA A 148 -16.42 9.24 4.35
C ALA A 148 -17.92 9.06 4.56
N ALA A 149 -18.33 8.01 5.30
CA ALA A 149 -19.72 7.79 5.68
C ALA A 149 -20.27 8.95 6.53
N GLN A 150 -19.50 9.40 7.54
CA GLN A 150 -19.88 10.51 8.41
C GLN A 150 -20.01 11.85 7.66
N GLN A 151 -19.19 12.08 6.64
CA GLN A 151 -19.28 13.27 5.76
C GLN A 151 -20.39 13.15 4.71
N GLY A 152 -21.18 12.07 4.71
CA GLY A 152 -22.33 11.89 3.84
C GLY A 152 -21.98 11.49 2.40
N LEU A 153 -20.72 11.17 2.11
CA LEU A 153 -20.26 10.79 0.76
C LEU A 153 -20.89 9.48 0.28
N MET A 154 -21.28 8.61 1.20
CA MET A 154 -21.88 7.32 0.87
C MET A 154 -23.42 7.36 0.86
N GLY A 155 -24.02 8.51 1.14
CA GLY A 155 -25.46 8.73 1.27
C GLY A 155 -25.83 9.38 2.61
N PRO A 156 -27.05 9.97 2.70
CA PRO A 156 -27.51 10.60 3.93
C PRO A 156 -27.82 9.57 5.02
N GLU A 157 -27.51 9.91 6.27
CA GLU A 157 -27.92 9.18 7.49
C GLU A 157 -27.44 7.72 7.60
N ILE A 158 -26.40 7.34 6.86
CA ILE A 158 -25.83 5.99 6.96
C ILE A 158 -25.12 5.82 8.30
N GLN A 159 -25.51 4.78 9.02
CA GLN A 159 -24.82 4.31 10.21
C GLN A 159 -23.90 3.16 9.84
N VAL A 160 -22.64 3.27 10.29
CA VAL A 160 -21.63 2.23 10.11
C VAL A 160 -21.10 1.83 11.47
N GLN A 161 -21.06 0.52 11.72
CA GLN A 161 -20.37 -0.08 12.85
C GLN A 161 -19.59 -1.28 12.33
N LEU A 162 -18.26 -1.24 12.40
CA LEU A 162 -17.43 -2.34 11.96
C LEU A 162 -17.54 -3.52 12.96
N GLN A 163 -17.60 -4.76 12.47
CA GLN A 163 -17.53 -5.94 13.33
C GLN A 163 -16.20 -5.97 14.07
N ILE A 164 -16.12 -6.69 15.19
CA ILE A 164 -14.85 -6.94 15.89
C ILE A 164 -14.83 -8.40 16.38
N PRO A 165 -13.74 -9.16 16.14
CA PRO A 165 -13.62 -10.51 16.64
C PRO A 165 -13.66 -10.56 18.17
N VAL A 166 -14.22 -11.64 18.72
CA VAL A 166 -14.31 -11.84 20.17
C VAL A 166 -12.92 -11.76 20.81
N GLY A 167 -12.80 -10.98 21.88
CA GLY A 167 -11.55 -10.82 22.64
C GLY A 167 -10.58 -9.77 22.08
N VAL A 168 -10.92 -9.12 20.96
CA VAL A 168 -10.16 -8.00 20.39
C VAL A 168 -10.75 -6.68 20.88
N GLN A 169 -9.92 -5.74 21.35
CA GLN A 169 -10.37 -4.47 21.95
C GLN A 169 -9.55 -3.25 21.53
N ASP A 170 -8.47 -3.44 20.78
CA ASP A 170 -7.50 -2.41 20.40
C ASP A 170 -7.87 -1.63 19.13
N TYR A 171 -9.09 -1.81 18.63
CA TYR A 171 -9.59 -1.17 17.41
C TYR A 171 -10.86 -0.36 17.71
N CYS A 172 -10.96 0.80 17.05
CA CYS A 172 -12.19 1.59 17.04
C CYS A 172 -13.11 1.11 15.90
N THR A 173 -14.42 1.03 16.14
CA THR A 173 -15.38 0.40 15.22
C THR A 173 -16.45 1.34 14.68
N THR A 174 -16.63 2.51 15.28
CA THR A 174 -17.55 3.55 14.83
C THR A 174 -16.82 4.87 14.61
N TYR A 175 -17.42 5.81 13.86
CA TYR A 175 -16.83 7.15 13.71
C TYR A 175 -16.60 7.81 15.08
N ALA A 176 -17.56 7.72 15.99
CA ALA A 176 -17.46 8.30 17.32
C ALA A 176 -16.28 7.71 18.13
N ASP A 177 -16.15 6.38 18.13
CA ASP A 177 -15.06 5.69 18.84
C ASP A 177 -13.70 6.04 18.23
N CYS A 178 -13.61 6.07 16.90
CA CYS A 178 -12.37 6.40 16.20
C CYS A 178 -11.98 7.87 16.39
N SER A 179 -12.95 8.78 16.39
CA SER A 179 -12.70 10.21 16.61
C SER A 179 -12.26 10.49 18.05
N ALA A 180 -12.83 9.77 19.02
CA ALA A 180 -12.39 9.86 20.41
C ALA A 180 -10.98 9.28 20.63
N SER A 181 -10.68 8.14 20.01
CA SER A 181 -9.42 7.42 20.23
C SER A 181 -8.25 7.96 19.38
N PHE A 182 -8.55 8.46 18.18
CA PHE A 182 -7.58 8.90 17.17
C PHE A 182 -8.02 10.22 16.51
N PRO A 183 -8.23 11.29 17.30
CA PRO A 183 -8.80 12.56 16.82
C PRO A 183 -7.97 13.20 15.71
N ASP A 184 -6.65 13.03 15.75
CA ASP A 184 -5.75 13.60 14.74
C ASP A 184 -5.94 12.98 13.34
N ALA A 185 -6.11 11.66 13.27
CA ALA A 185 -6.32 10.95 12.01
C ALA A 185 -7.72 11.22 11.46
N MET A 186 -8.74 11.13 12.31
CA MET A 186 -10.13 11.34 11.91
C MET A 186 -10.39 12.77 11.44
N SER A 187 -9.87 13.78 12.14
CA SER A 187 -10.02 15.18 11.71
C SER A 187 -9.34 15.48 10.37
N LYS A 188 -8.23 14.82 10.05
CA LYS A 188 -7.57 14.95 8.74
C LYS A 188 -8.33 14.25 7.62
N TRP A 189 -8.91 13.08 7.88
CA TRP A 189 -9.83 12.45 6.93
C TRP A 189 -11.06 13.31 6.67
N ASP A 190 -11.65 13.88 7.74
CA ASP A 190 -12.78 14.80 7.61
C ASP A 190 -12.39 16.03 6.77
N ALA A 191 -11.20 16.59 7.00
CA ALA A 191 -10.70 17.72 6.20
C ALA A 191 -10.54 17.36 4.73
N PHE A 192 -9.95 16.20 4.42
CA PHE A 192 -9.81 15.70 3.06
C PHE A 192 -11.17 15.55 2.35
N PHE A 193 -12.13 14.87 2.97
CA PHE A 193 -13.43 14.65 2.34
C PHE A 193 -14.27 15.92 2.22
N LYS A 194 -14.17 16.85 3.18
CA LYS A 194 -14.83 18.17 3.09
C LYS A 194 -14.23 19.03 1.98
N ASP A 195 -12.91 19.00 1.80
CA ASP A 195 -12.23 19.74 0.74
C ASP A 195 -12.66 19.25 -0.65
N LEU A 196 -12.74 17.93 -0.85
CA LEU A 196 -13.18 17.34 -2.13
C LEU A 196 -14.56 17.84 -2.59
N VAL A 197 -15.52 17.97 -1.68
CA VAL A 197 -16.87 18.42 -2.02
C VAL A 197 -17.01 19.94 -2.07
N THR A 198 -15.98 20.68 -1.65
CA THR A 198 -15.97 22.14 -1.71
C THR A 198 -15.57 22.58 -3.12
N PRO A 199 -16.31 23.51 -3.75
CA PRO A 199 -15.93 24.03 -5.06
C PRO A 199 -14.51 24.60 -5.03
N ALA A 200 -13.64 24.07 -5.89
CA ALA A 200 -12.26 24.51 -5.97
C ALA A 200 -12.17 25.98 -6.38
N ASP A 201 -11.19 26.70 -5.85
CA ASP A 201 -10.90 28.06 -6.27
C ASP A 201 -10.45 28.08 -7.75
N PRO A 202 -11.22 28.73 -8.66
CA PRO A 202 -10.89 28.75 -10.07
C PRO A 202 -9.64 29.59 -10.38
N THR A 203 -9.17 30.41 -9.42
CA THR A 203 -7.99 31.26 -9.59
C THR A 203 -6.67 30.54 -9.33
N LEU A 204 -6.71 29.39 -8.63
CA LEU A 204 -5.51 28.59 -8.39
C LEU A 204 -5.04 27.86 -9.65
N PRO A 205 -3.72 27.76 -9.90
CA PRO A 205 -3.19 26.85 -10.91
C PRO A 205 -3.60 25.39 -10.66
N GLU A 206 -3.77 24.61 -11.73
CA GLU A 206 -4.21 23.22 -11.63
C GLU A 206 -3.26 22.34 -10.81
N ASN A 207 -1.95 22.52 -10.98
CA ASN A 207 -0.95 21.79 -10.22
C ASN A 207 -0.99 22.14 -8.72
N GLU A 208 -1.29 23.39 -8.36
CA GLU A 208 -1.46 23.79 -6.96
C GLU A 208 -2.72 23.17 -6.35
N ARG A 209 -3.85 23.13 -7.08
CA ARG A 209 -5.07 22.45 -6.61
C ARG A 209 -4.83 20.96 -6.40
N LYS A 210 -4.22 20.29 -7.37
CA LYS A 210 -3.87 18.87 -7.29
C LYS A 210 -2.96 18.60 -6.09
N ASP A 211 -1.94 19.43 -5.93
CA ASP A 211 -1.00 19.31 -4.83
C ASP A 211 -1.67 19.55 -3.46
N ALA A 212 -2.62 20.48 -3.35
CA ALA A 212 -3.38 20.72 -2.12
C ALA A 212 -4.21 19.50 -1.70
N VAL A 213 -4.98 18.91 -2.62
CA VAL A 213 -5.79 17.69 -2.38
C VAL A 213 -4.90 16.52 -1.98
N LEU A 214 -3.78 16.30 -2.68
CA LEU A 214 -2.81 15.26 -2.33
C LEU A 214 -2.18 15.52 -0.95
N GLY A 215 -1.99 16.79 -0.57
CA GLY A 215 -1.50 17.17 0.75
C GLY A 215 -2.44 16.74 1.87
N LEU A 216 -3.75 16.97 1.71
CA LEU A 216 -4.76 16.52 2.66
C LEU A 216 -4.84 15.00 2.74
N PHE A 217 -4.82 14.31 1.58
CA PHE A 217 -4.81 12.85 1.52
C PHE A 217 -3.62 12.25 2.28
N TRP A 218 -2.41 12.71 2.00
CA TRP A 218 -1.21 12.18 2.64
C TRP A 218 -1.11 12.55 4.11
N ALA A 219 -1.59 13.73 4.51
CA ALA A 219 -1.66 14.08 5.93
C ALA A 219 -2.57 13.11 6.69
N ALA A 220 -3.73 12.77 6.14
CA ALA A 220 -4.67 11.82 6.74
C ALA A 220 -4.11 10.39 6.75
N GLN A 221 -3.49 9.94 5.65
CA GLN A 221 -2.82 8.65 5.56
C GLN A 221 -1.70 8.50 6.58
N SER A 222 -0.75 9.44 6.63
CA SER A 222 0.37 9.38 7.58
C SER A 222 -0.10 9.39 9.04
N SER A 223 -1.16 10.15 9.36
CA SER A 223 -1.73 10.12 10.72
C SER A 223 -2.40 8.78 11.06
N SER A 224 -3.05 8.15 10.07
CA SER A 224 -3.63 6.80 10.22
C SER A 224 -2.54 5.74 10.44
N ILE A 225 -1.44 5.80 9.69
CA ILE A 225 -0.29 4.92 9.89
C ILE A 225 0.30 5.10 11.29
N ARG A 226 0.45 6.32 11.79
CA ARG A 226 0.95 6.58 13.17
C ARG A 226 -0.01 6.04 14.24
N SER A 227 -1.31 6.02 13.96
CA SER A 227 -2.33 5.44 14.84
C SER A 227 -2.16 3.92 15.02
N SER A 228 -1.45 3.25 14.11
CA SER A 228 -1.14 1.81 14.22
C SER A 228 -0.06 1.45 15.25
N SER A 229 0.39 2.40 16.10
CA SER A 229 1.39 2.12 17.14
C SER A 229 0.97 1.00 18.11
N GLY A 230 -0.33 0.81 18.36
CA GLY A 230 -0.87 -0.33 19.13
C GLY A 230 -0.61 -1.70 18.49
N CYS A 231 -0.29 -1.74 17.20
CA CYS A 231 0.08 -2.95 16.48
C CYS A 231 1.51 -3.44 16.78
N ASN A 232 2.35 -2.62 17.43
CA ASN A 232 3.78 -2.91 17.59
C ASN A 232 4.07 -4.23 18.32
N ALA A 233 3.21 -4.66 19.25
CA ALA A 233 3.39 -5.94 19.94
C ALA A 233 3.38 -7.15 18.98
N ARG A 234 2.62 -7.06 17.87
CA ARG A 234 2.50 -8.11 16.85
C ARG A 234 3.77 -8.25 16.00
N ARG A 235 4.66 -7.27 16.03
CA ARG A 235 5.93 -7.28 15.29
C ARG A 235 6.85 -8.40 15.79
N ASN A 236 6.82 -8.71 17.07
CA ASN A 236 7.65 -9.77 17.66
C ASN A 236 7.34 -11.19 17.13
N LEU A 237 6.28 -11.33 16.32
CA LEU A 237 5.89 -12.59 15.68
C LEU A 237 6.59 -12.81 14.32
N PHE A 238 7.39 -11.84 13.86
CA PHE A 238 8.07 -11.89 12.56
C PHE A 238 9.60 -12.00 12.73
N SER A 239 10.28 -12.48 11.69
CA SER A 239 11.74 -12.60 11.64
C SER A 239 12.41 -11.22 11.73
N SER A 240 13.68 -11.19 12.14
CA SER A 240 14.45 -9.93 12.17
C SER A 240 14.55 -9.28 10.77
N THR A 241 14.66 -10.11 9.73
CA THR A 241 14.69 -9.67 8.32
C THR A 241 13.38 -9.01 7.90
N GLU A 242 12.23 -9.64 8.14
CA GLU A 242 10.92 -9.06 7.83
C GLU A 242 10.66 -7.80 8.64
N LEU A 243 11.13 -7.75 9.89
CA LEU A 243 11.03 -6.56 10.72
C LEU A 243 11.86 -5.40 10.17
N SER A 244 13.08 -5.65 9.69
CA SER A 244 13.86 -4.61 9.03
C SER A 244 13.15 -4.08 7.78
N PHE A 245 12.64 -4.99 6.94
CA PHE A 245 11.85 -4.61 5.76
C PHE A 245 10.61 -3.79 6.14
N SER A 246 9.82 -4.22 7.13
CA SER A 246 8.62 -3.50 7.57
C SER A 246 8.95 -2.09 8.08
N ASN A 247 10.10 -1.90 8.74
CA ASN A 247 10.57 -0.56 9.13
C ASN A 247 10.89 0.29 7.90
N SER A 248 11.63 -0.27 6.93
CA SER A 248 11.96 0.46 5.70
C SER A 248 10.72 0.79 4.87
N TRP A 249 9.75 -0.13 4.79
CA TRP A 249 8.45 0.10 4.14
C TRP A 249 7.69 1.24 4.82
N LEU A 250 7.48 1.18 6.13
CA LEU A 250 6.80 2.24 6.87
C LEU A 250 7.53 3.59 6.76
N ASN A 251 8.86 3.57 6.80
CA ASN A 251 9.66 4.78 6.62
C ASN A 251 9.53 5.34 5.20
N SER A 252 9.44 4.48 4.18
CA SER A 252 9.24 4.89 2.78
C SER A 252 7.94 5.70 2.60
N ALA A 253 6.90 5.42 3.37
CA ALA A 253 5.65 6.16 3.33
C ALA A 253 5.84 7.65 3.68
N GLU A 254 6.81 8.01 4.53
CA GLU A 254 7.13 9.41 4.84
C GLU A 254 7.73 10.14 3.63
N TYR A 255 8.50 9.45 2.77
CA TYR A 255 9.03 10.04 1.55
C TYR A 255 7.93 10.30 0.52
N VAL A 256 7.08 9.30 0.31
CA VAL A 256 5.94 9.35 -0.61
C VAL A 256 4.94 10.43 -0.18
N ALA A 257 4.66 10.53 1.13
CA ALA A 257 3.79 11.55 1.70
C ALA A 257 4.35 12.97 1.54
N ALA A 258 5.63 13.18 1.84
CA ALA A 258 6.27 14.48 1.69
C ALA A 258 6.27 14.95 0.22
N ALA A 259 6.49 14.04 -0.72
CA ALA A 259 6.43 14.33 -2.15
C ALA A 259 5.00 14.50 -2.68
N ARG A 260 3.98 14.29 -1.84
CA ARG A 260 2.55 14.28 -2.21
C ARG A 260 2.32 13.43 -3.45
N PHE A 261 2.80 12.20 -3.41
CA PHE A 261 2.73 11.28 -4.54
C PHE A 261 1.29 10.97 -4.94
N GLN A 262 0.96 11.00 -6.23
CA GLN A 262 -0.35 10.57 -6.68
C GLN A 262 -0.39 9.04 -6.78
N SER A 263 -0.84 8.39 -5.71
CA SER A 263 -1.03 6.93 -5.62
C SER A 263 -2.26 6.45 -6.41
N ASN A 264 -2.33 6.83 -7.68
CA ASN A 264 -3.32 6.33 -8.63
C ASN A 264 -3.03 4.86 -9.00
N LEU A 265 -3.92 4.21 -9.76
CA LEU A 265 -3.79 2.78 -10.07
C LEU A 265 -2.47 2.48 -10.80
N GLU A 266 -2.17 3.22 -11.87
CA GLU A 266 -0.98 3.01 -12.70
C GLU A 266 0.31 3.20 -11.89
N ASN A 267 0.44 4.34 -11.20
CA ASN A 267 1.61 4.64 -10.39
C ASN A 267 1.76 3.62 -9.26
N SER A 268 0.68 3.27 -8.57
CA SER A 268 0.76 2.34 -7.44
C SER A 268 1.16 0.93 -7.88
N VAL A 269 0.66 0.45 -9.03
CA VAL A 269 1.09 -0.85 -9.59
C VAL A 269 2.60 -0.89 -9.81
N ARG A 270 3.19 0.19 -10.32
CA ARG A 270 4.63 0.28 -10.58
C ARG A 270 5.47 0.18 -9.30
N PHE A 271 4.97 0.69 -8.17
CA PHE A 271 5.71 0.71 -6.90
C PHE A 271 5.42 -0.51 -6.02
N ILE A 272 4.25 -1.15 -6.17
CA ILE A 272 3.83 -2.30 -5.36
C ILE A 272 4.27 -3.63 -5.98
N THR A 273 4.22 -3.76 -7.32
CA THR A 273 4.62 -5.00 -8.02
C THR A 273 6.06 -5.45 -7.70
N PRO A 274 7.04 -4.54 -7.58
CA PRO A 274 8.41 -4.90 -7.18
C PRO A 274 8.55 -5.40 -5.75
N LEU A 275 7.55 -5.27 -4.88
CA LEU A 275 7.69 -5.63 -3.47
C LEU A 275 7.81 -7.16 -3.28
N PRO A 276 8.44 -7.61 -2.19
CA PRO A 276 8.65 -9.04 -1.94
C PRO A 276 7.35 -9.83 -1.96
N SER A 277 7.31 -10.85 -2.80
CA SER A 277 6.19 -11.75 -3.03
C SER A 277 5.89 -12.70 -1.88
N ARG A 278 6.76 -12.76 -0.87
CA ARG A 278 6.56 -13.51 0.37
C ARG A 278 7.08 -12.73 1.57
N ILE A 279 6.71 -13.19 2.76
CA ILE A 279 7.35 -12.79 4.01
C ILE A 279 8.84 -13.13 3.95
N LEU A 280 9.69 -12.19 4.37
CA LEU A 280 11.14 -12.40 4.41
C LEU A 280 11.52 -13.31 5.58
N LEU A 281 12.47 -14.19 5.33
CA LEU A 281 12.95 -15.21 6.25
C LEU A 281 14.31 -14.80 6.81
N GLU A 282 14.68 -15.44 7.92
CA GLU A 282 16.02 -15.31 8.45
C GLU A 282 17.04 -15.83 7.42
N GLY A 283 18.07 -15.04 7.13
CA GLY A 283 19.07 -15.36 6.10
C GLY A 283 18.77 -14.83 4.69
N ASP A 284 17.60 -14.25 4.43
CA ASP A 284 17.35 -13.52 3.18
C ASP A 284 18.22 -12.26 3.13
N VAL A 285 19.09 -12.16 2.11
CA VAL A 285 20.00 -11.02 1.92
C VAL A 285 19.95 -10.55 0.47
N ALA A 286 19.26 -9.43 0.24
CA ALA A 286 19.26 -8.76 -1.06
C ALA A 286 20.68 -8.28 -1.43
N PRO A 287 21.07 -8.31 -2.72
CA PRO A 287 20.24 -8.61 -3.89
C PRO A 287 20.26 -10.08 -4.34
N ASN A 288 20.66 -11.02 -3.47
CA ASN A 288 20.91 -12.41 -3.87
C ASN A 288 19.94 -13.41 -3.21
N ILE A 289 18.67 -13.05 -3.06
CA ILE A 289 17.64 -13.95 -2.54
C ILE A 289 17.17 -14.85 -3.71
N PRO A 290 17.46 -16.17 -3.70
CA PRO A 290 17.38 -16.99 -4.91
C PRO A 290 15.97 -17.18 -5.50
N ASP A 291 14.95 -17.09 -4.67
CA ASP A 291 13.55 -17.32 -5.02
C ASP A 291 12.74 -16.03 -5.21
N LEU A 292 13.38 -14.86 -5.11
CA LEU A 292 12.79 -13.58 -5.48
C LEU A 292 13.26 -13.16 -6.87
N SER A 293 12.46 -12.37 -7.59
CA SER A 293 12.87 -11.79 -8.87
C SER A 293 14.02 -10.78 -8.71
N GLU A 294 14.62 -10.39 -9.83
CA GLU A 294 15.64 -9.33 -9.87
C GLU A 294 15.07 -7.99 -9.36
N THR A 295 13.83 -7.65 -9.75
CA THR A 295 13.16 -6.42 -9.33
C THR A 295 12.85 -6.42 -7.83
N GLU A 296 12.43 -7.57 -7.27
CA GLU A 296 12.22 -7.73 -5.82
C GLU A 296 13.53 -7.61 -5.03
N ASN A 297 14.59 -8.24 -5.51
CA ASN A 297 15.92 -8.09 -4.92
C ASN A 297 16.43 -6.64 -5.00
N HIS A 298 16.16 -5.95 -6.12
CA HIS A 298 16.56 -4.55 -6.30
C HIS A 298 15.85 -3.63 -5.31
N ILE A 299 14.53 -3.71 -5.17
CA ILE A 299 13.82 -2.80 -4.25
C ILE A 299 14.23 -3.03 -2.78
N LEU A 300 14.48 -4.29 -2.40
CA LEU A 300 15.01 -4.62 -1.07
C LEU A 300 16.41 -4.03 -0.86
N GLN A 301 17.26 -4.06 -1.88
CA GLN A 301 18.57 -3.42 -1.83
C GLN A 301 18.45 -1.91 -1.63
N ILE A 302 17.52 -1.24 -2.32
CA ILE A 302 17.26 0.20 -2.16
C ILE A 302 16.77 0.52 -0.75
N PHE A 303 15.83 -0.27 -0.20
CA PHE A 303 15.38 -0.09 1.18
C PHE A 303 16.50 -0.27 2.22
N ASN A 304 17.36 -1.27 2.05
CA ASN A 304 18.53 -1.46 2.90
C ASN A 304 19.52 -0.28 2.79
N TRP A 305 19.72 0.24 1.58
CA TRP A 305 20.55 1.43 1.36
C TRP A 305 19.96 2.67 2.05
N MET A 306 18.65 2.96 1.87
CA MET A 306 18.00 4.10 2.51
C MET A 306 18.12 4.05 4.03
N GLN A 307 17.89 2.88 4.63
CA GLN A 307 18.05 2.67 6.07
C GLN A 307 19.50 2.88 6.52
N SER A 308 20.47 2.37 5.75
CA SER A 308 21.90 2.53 6.05
C SER A 308 22.33 4.00 6.02
N ILE A 309 21.90 4.75 4.99
CA ILE A 309 22.22 6.17 4.89
C ILE A 309 21.52 6.98 5.99
N ASP A 310 20.25 6.70 6.29
CA ASP A 310 19.56 7.41 7.36
C ASP A 310 20.24 7.19 8.71
N SER A 311 20.69 5.96 9.00
CA SER A 311 21.51 5.64 10.18
C SER A 311 22.83 6.43 10.19
N LEU A 312 23.55 6.47 9.07
CA LEU A 312 24.79 7.27 8.94
C LEU A 312 24.55 8.77 9.15
N LEU A 313 23.38 9.27 8.77
CA LEU A 313 22.95 10.65 8.96
C LEU A 313 22.24 10.89 10.30
N ALA A 314 22.28 9.91 11.22
CA ALA A 314 21.64 9.98 12.53
C ALA A 314 20.13 10.30 12.47
N GLY A 315 19.42 9.66 11.55
CA GLY A 315 17.96 9.81 11.36
C GLY A 315 17.54 11.09 10.63
N ARG A 316 18.48 11.77 9.94
CA ARG A 316 18.22 13.07 9.29
C ARG A 316 17.82 12.98 7.83
N LEU A 317 17.81 11.79 7.20
CA LEU A 317 17.49 11.68 5.78
C LEU A 317 16.03 12.07 5.53
N VAL A 318 15.08 11.53 6.31
CA VAL A 318 13.65 11.85 6.19
C VAL A 318 13.36 13.33 6.49
N PRO A 319 13.81 13.93 7.61
CA PRO A 319 13.60 15.36 7.85
C PRO A 319 14.20 16.25 6.74
N THR A 320 15.38 15.90 6.21
CA THR A 320 15.98 16.65 5.11
C THR A 320 15.15 16.54 3.83
N TRP A 321 14.64 15.34 3.53
CA TRP A 321 13.70 15.14 2.42
C TRP A 321 12.43 15.97 2.59
N GLN A 322 11.80 15.92 3.77
CA GLN A 322 10.59 16.68 4.07
C GLN A 322 10.80 18.18 3.90
N ASN A 323 11.94 18.71 4.36
CA ASN A 323 12.32 20.10 4.15
C ASN A 323 12.51 20.45 2.67
N ALA A 324 13.13 19.55 1.89
CA ALA A 324 13.30 19.73 0.45
C ALA A 324 11.96 19.80 -0.30
N MET A 325 10.91 19.16 0.21
CA MET A 325 9.56 19.14 -0.39
C MET A 325 8.74 20.42 -0.09
N CYS A 326 9.39 21.58 0.03
CA CYS A 326 8.76 22.82 0.52
C CYS A 326 7.80 23.49 -0.48
N SER A 327 7.89 23.19 -1.78
CA SER A 327 7.09 23.83 -2.85
C SER A 327 6.50 22.82 -3.83
N VAL A 328 5.50 23.22 -4.63
CA VAL A 328 4.90 22.33 -5.64
C VAL A 328 5.96 21.83 -6.64
N ARG A 329 6.84 22.73 -7.08
CA ARG A 329 7.94 22.40 -8.01
C ARG A 329 8.88 21.34 -7.42
N THR A 330 9.34 21.55 -6.19
CA THR A 330 10.27 20.60 -5.54
C THR A 330 9.60 19.27 -5.24
N ARG A 331 8.29 19.24 -4.95
CA ARG A 331 7.51 18.00 -4.85
C ARG A 331 7.38 17.26 -6.18
N GLU A 332 7.17 17.97 -7.29
CA GLU A 332 7.18 17.36 -8.64
C GLU A 332 8.53 16.72 -8.98
N GLU A 333 9.64 17.41 -8.67
CA GLU A 333 11.00 16.87 -8.82
C GLU A 333 11.21 15.66 -7.90
N GLY A 334 10.78 15.76 -6.64
CA GLY A 334 10.88 14.68 -5.66
C GLY A 334 10.15 13.41 -6.09
N ARG A 335 8.95 13.51 -6.68
CA ARG A 335 8.22 12.35 -7.21
C ARG A 335 9.01 11.62 -8.30
N LYS A 336 9.62 12.35 -9.24
CA LYS A 336 10.48 11.78 -10.29
C LYS A 336 11.74 11.13 -9.70
N MET A 337 12.31 11.73 -8.66
CA MET A 337 13.47 11.15 -7.97
C MET A 337 13.11 9.84 -7.27
N LEU A 338 11.95 9.73 -6.61
CA LEU A 338 11.50 8.48 -6.00
C LEU A 338 11.27 7.40 -7.05
N GLU A 339 10.67 7.75 -8.18
CA GLU A 339 10.45 6.84 -9.30
C GLU A 339 11.77 6.31 -9.85
N ASN A 340 12.74 7.19 -10.13
CA ASN A 340 14.06 6.78 -10.61
C ASN A 340 14.80 5.93 -9.56
N LEU A 341 14.77 6.33 -8.28
CA LEU A 341 15.46 5.60 -7.22
C LEU A 341 14.95 4.17 -7.06
N LEU A 342 13.65 3.94 -7.21
CA LEU A 342 13.03 2.64 -6.95
C LEU A 342 12.90 1.76 -8.20
N LEU A 343 12.82 2.36 -9.39
CA LEU A 343 12.49 1.64 -10.63
C LEU A 343 13.62 1.65 -11.66
N ASP A 344 14.59 2.56 -11.57
CA ASP A 344 15.75 2.62 -12.46
C ASP A 344 16.99 2.09 -11.76
N SER A 345 17.36 0.85 -12.08
CA SER A 345 18.54 0.19 -11.51
C SER A 345 19.87 0.86 -11.87
N THR A 346 19.86 1.78 -12.85
CA THR A 346 21.03 2.58 -13.25
C THR A 346 21.11 3.92 -12.51
N TYR A 347 20.05 4.31 -11.79
CA TYR A 347 20.02 5.56 -11.07
C TYR A 347 20.97 5.53 -9.88
N ALA A 348 22.00 6.37 -9.92
CA ALA A 348 23.00 6.42 -8.87
C ALA A 348 22.41 6.99 -7.57
N THR A 349 22.45 6.20 -6.50
CA THR A 349 22.02 6.60 -5.16
C THR A 349 22.77 7.83 -4.62
N SER A 350 24.01 8.07 -5.07
CA SER A 350 24.77 9.29 -4.77
C SER A 350 24.15 10.55 -5.39
N SER A 351 23.54 10.43 -6.57
CA SER A 351 22.79 11.53 -7.20
C SER A 351 21.59 11.94 -6.36
N PHE A 352 20.87 10.96 -5.79
CA PHE A 352 19.74 11.23 -4.89
C PHE A 352 20.17 12.14 -3.72
N LEU A 353 21.21 11.76 -2.97
CA LEU A 353 21.65 12.50 -1.79
C LEU A 353 22.13 13.91 -2.10
N SER A 354 22.88 14.07 -3.21
CA SER A 354 23.36 15.37 -3.66
C SER A 354 22.20 16.30 -4.00
N ILE A 355 21.21 15.80 -4.76
CA ILE A 355 20.05 16.57 -5.17
C ILE A 355 19.17 16.94 -3.96
N VAL A 356 18.88 15.99 -3.07
CA VAL A 356 18.07 16.24 -1.87
C VAL A 356 18.71 17.31 -0.98
N THR A 357 20.02 17.24 -0.76
CA THR A 357 20.74 18.23 0.04
C THR A 357 20.69 19.61 -0.61
N GLY A 358 20.89 19.68 -1.94
CA GLY A 358 20.81 20.94 -2.68
C GLY A 358 19.41 21.56 -2.64
N MET A 359 18.36 20.75 -2.82
CA MET A 359 16.96 21.19 -2.74
C MET A 359 16.62 21.70 -1.34
N ALA A 360 17.03 20.96 -0.29
CA ALA A 360 16.77 21.34 1.09
C ALA A 360 17.42 22.68 1.50
N LEU A 361 18.55 23.06 0.90
CA LEU A 361 19.21 24.35 1.12
C LEU A 361 18.57 25.52 0.36
N SER A 362 17.73 25.21 -0.64
CA SER A 362 16.97 26.20 -1.41
C SER A 362 15.57 26.47 -0.84
N CYS A 363 15.21 25.68 0.16
CA CYS A 363 14.18 25.95 1.16
C CYS A 363 14.88 26.51 2.42
#